data_AF-A0A958GR82-F1
#
_entry.id   AF-A0A958GR82-F1
#
_cell.length_a   1.000
_cell.length_b   1.000
_cell.length_c   1.000
_cell.angle_alpha   90.00
_cell.angle_beta   90.00
_cell.angle_gamma   90.00
#
_symmetry.space_group_name_H-M   'P 1'
#
loop_
_entity.id
_entity.type
_entity.pdbx_description
1 polymer ?
#
loop_
_entity_poly.entity_id
_entity_poly.type
_entity_poly.pdbx_seq_one_letter_code
_entity_poly.pdbx_strand_id
1 'polypeptide(L)' 'RPDRSVLTITPSSVKKKMKDKAFAKGVNREDIKEGAAELDTELEQHIANVIAGMQEAAGLLGLEGEGR' A
#
# COMPACT_ATOMS: atom_id res chain seq x y z
N ARG A 1 5.29 2.67 11.87
CA ARG A 1 4.75 1.42 12.43
C ARG A 1 5.93 0.63 12.99
N PRO A 2 5.87 0.19 14.25
CA PRO A 2 7.02 -0.39 14.92
C PRO A 2 7.41 -1.78 14.40
N ASP A 3 6.49 -2.50 13.74
CA ASP A 3 6.66 -3.88 13.28
C ASP A 3 7.19 -4.02 11.84
N ARG A 4 7.19 -2.94 11.05
CA ARG A 4 7.61 -2.88 9.62
C ARG A 4 7.02 -3.99 8.72
N SER A 5 5.93 -4.65 9.12
CA SER A 5 5.34 -5.78 8.39
C SER A 5 4.23 -5.35 7.42
N VAL A 6 4.24 -5.90 6.20
CA VAL A 6 3.15 -5.73 5.22
C VAL A 6 1.94 -6.62 5.52
N LEU A 7 2.13 -7.68 6.31
CA LEU A 7 1.08 -8.67 6.64
C LEU A 7 -0.07 -8.07 7.45
N THR A 8 0.13 -6.91 8.07
CA THR A 8 -0.87 -6.20 8.89
C THR A 8 -1.41 -4.94 8.23
N ILE A 9 -1.08 -4.69 6.96
CA ILE A 9 -1.52 -3.50 6.23
C ILE A 9 -2.94 -3.70 5.71
N THR A 10 -3.77 -2.67 5.87
CA THR A 10 -5.14 -2.63 5.34
C THR A 10 -5.33 -1.45 4.39
N PRO A 11 -6.24 -1.54 3.40
CA PRO A 11 -6.51 -0.44 2.46
C PRO A 11 -6.85 0.88 3.16
N SER A 12 -7.66 0.82 4.23
CA SER A 12 -8.03 1.98 5.04
C SER A 12 -6.81 2.69 5.66
N SER A 13 -5.82 1.93 6.11
CA SER A 13 -4.58 2.50 6.67
C SER A 13 -3.73 3.19 5.61
N VAL A 14 -3.68 2.65 4.39
CA VAL A 14 -2.99 3.25 3.24
C VAL A 14 -3.71 4.53 2.80
N LYS A 15 -5.04 4.50 2.63
CA LYS A 15 -5.83 5.69 2.30
C LYS A 15 -5.63 6.82 3.32
N LYS A 16 -5.56 6.48 4.62
CA LYS A 16 -5.24 7.47 5.67
C LYS A 16 -3.83 8.02 5.51
N LYS A 17 -2.85 7.17 5.19
CA LYS A 17 -1.45 7.58 5.02
C LYS A 17 -1.22 8.38 3.74
N MET A 18 -1.98 8.17 2.67
CA MET A 18 -1.94 9.03 1.49
C MET A 18 -2.29 10.49 1.81
N LYS A 19 -3.08 10.78 2.86
CA LYS A 19 -3.39 12.16 3.29
C LYS A 19 -2.27 12.80 4.09
N ASP A 20 -1.33 12.00 4.62
CA ASP A 20 -0.19 12.48 5.39
C ASP A 20 0.82 13.16 4.46
N LYS A 21 1.10 14.44 4.72
CA LYS A 21 1.98 15.25 3.86
C LYS A 21 3.42 14.72 3.79
N ALA A 22 3.93 14.16 4.89
CA ALA A 22 5.30 13.67 4.94
C ALA A 22 5.43 12.36 4.14
N PHE A 23 4.45 11.47 4.26
CA PHE A 23 4.40 10.24 3.48
C PHE A 23 4.17 10.52 1.99
N ALA A 24 3.25 11.42 1.67
CA ALA A 24 2.89 11.71 0.30
C ALA A 24 3.86 12.63 -0.44
N LYS A 25 4.94 13.10 0.21
CA LYS A 25 5.94 13.95 -0.42
C LYS A 25 6.65 13.26 -1.58
N GLY A 26 6.74 11.92 -1.55
CA GLY A 26 7.40 11.10 -2.57
C GLY A 26 6.45 10.39 -3.53
N VAL A 27 5.13 10.58 -3.44
CA VAL A 27 4.16 9.88 -4.31
C VAL A 27 3.15 10.86 -4.89
N ASN A 28 2.87 10.75 -6.19
CA ASN A 28 1.81 11.51 -6.84
C ASN A 28 0.47 10.79 -6.66
N ARG A 29 -0.52 11.47 -6.10
CA ARG A 29 -1.83 10.88 -5.81
C ARG A 29 -2.72 10.79 -7.03
N GLU A 30 -2.52 11.68 -8.00
CA GLU A 30 -3.32 11.70 -9.21
C GLU A 30 -2.95 10.48 -10.06
N ASP A 31 -1.66 10.22 -10.26
CA ASP A 31 -1.16 9.02 -10.95
C ASP A 31 -1.72 7.72 -10.35
N ILE A 32 -1.85 7.64 -9.02
CA ILE A 32 -2.42 6.46 -8.35
C ILE A 32 -3.91 6.29 -8.67
N LYS A 33 -4.67 7.39 -8.75
CA LYS A 33 -6.10 7.34 -9.08
C LYS A 33 -6.30 7.04 -10.56
N GLU A 34 -5.52 7.67 -11.42
CA GLU A 34 -5.57 7.44 -12.86
C GLU A 34 -5.21 5.99 -13.18
N GLY A 35 -4.13 5.45 -12.61
CA GLY A 35 -3.78 4.04 -12.79
C GLY A 35 -4.85 3.06 -12.30
N ALA A 36 -5.57 3.38 -11.21
CA ALA A 36 -6.71 2.57 -10.78
C ALA A 36 -7.87 2.63 -11.80
N ALA A 37 -8.16 3.82 -12.34
CA ALA A 37 -9.20 4.02 -13.35
C ALA A 37 -8.85 3.36 -14.70
N GLU A 38 -7.59 3.38 -15.13
CA GLU A 38 -7.11 2.68 -16.34
C GLU A 38 -7.28 1.17 -16.23
N LEU A 39 -7.23 0.63 -15.01
CA LEU A 39 -7.49 -0.78 -14.70
C LEU A 39 -8.97 -1.07 -14.45
N ASP A 40 -9.87 -0.12 -14.73
CA ASP A 40 -11.32 -0.21 -14.49
C ASP A 40 -11.65 -0.68 -13.06
N THR A 41 -10.86 -0.23 -12.07
CA THR A 41 -10.92 -0.71 -10.69
C THR A 41 -11.03 0.46 -9.72
N GLU A 42 -11.87 0.33 -8.69
CA GLU A 42 -11.93 1.34 -7.62
C GLU A 42 -10.60 1.46 -6.88
N LEU A 43 -10.22 2.68 -6.50
CA LEU A 43 -8.95 2.93 -5.79
C LEU A 43 -8.77 2.04 -4.54
N GLU A 44 -9.83 1.81 -3.78
CA GLU A 44 -9.73 0.93 -2.59
C GLU A 44 -9.42 -0.52 -2.98
N GLN A 45 -10.07 -1.05 -4.01
CA GLN A 45 -9.83 -2.39 -4.51
C GLN A 45 -8.43 -2.51 -5.12
N HIS A 46 -7.98 -1.49 -5.86
CA HIS A 46 -6.62 -1.45 -6.40
C HIS A 46 -5.57 -1.50 -5.27
N ILE A 47 -5.76 -0.71 -4.20
CA ILE A 47 -4.91 -0.75 -3.02
C ILE A 47 -4.92 -2.16 -2.38
N ALA A 48 -6.10 -2.80 -2.28
CA ALA A 48 -6.21 -4.16 -1.74
C ALA A 48 -5.44 -5.18 -2.58
N ASN A 49 -5.52 -5.10 -3.91
CA ASN A 49 -4.81 -5.99 -4.83
C ASN A 49 -3.28 -5.86 -4.66
N VAL A 50 -2.78 -4.62 -4.57
CA VAL A 50 -1.34 -4.37 -4.35
C VAL A 50 -0.89 -4.90 -3.00
N ILE A 51 -1.66 -4.68 -1.93
CA ILE A 51 -1.36 -5.24 -0.60
C ILE A 51 -1.29 -6.76 -0.67
N ALA A 52 -2.27 -7.42 -1.30
CA ALA A 52 -2.29 -8.88 -1.42
C ALA A 52 -1.06 -9.42 -2.15
N GLY A 53 -0.67 -8.79 -3.28
CA GLY A 53 0.56 -9.18 -3.99
C GLY A 53 1.83 -8.97 -3.17
N MET A 54 1.92 -7.86 -2.43
CA MET A 54 3.05 -7.61 -1.53
C MET A 54 3.10 -8.59 -0.34
N GLN A 55 1.93 -9.02 0.15
CA GLN A 55 1.83 -10.02 1.23
C GLN A 55 2.23 -11.41 0.74
N GLU A 56 1.81 -11.81 -0.46
CA GLU A 56 2.23 -13.06 -1.08
C GLU A 56 3.75 -13.10 -1.32
N ALA A 57 4.32 -12.00 -1.79
CA ALA A 57 5.76 -11.86 -2.01
C ALA A 57 6.54 -11.42 -0.76
N ALA A 58 5.92 -11.36 0.42
CA ALA A 58 6.51 -10.70 1.60
C ALA A 58 7.87 -11.28 2.00
N GLY A 59 8.02 -12.59 1.98
CA GLY A 59 9.31 -13.24 2.31
C GLY A 59 10.41 -12.95 1.30
N LEU A 60 10.07 -12.86 0.00
CA LEU A 60 11.02 -12.50 -1.05
C LEU A 60 11.45 -11.03 -0.96
N LEU A 61 10.52 -10.16 -0.56
CA LEU A 61 10.73 -8.71 -0.47
C LEU A 61 11.28 -8.27 0.89
N GLY A 62 11.43 -9.18 1.85
CA GLY A 62 11.84 -8.85 3.23
C GLY A 62 10.81 -7.99 3.98
N LEU A 63 9.52 -8.15 3.66
CA LEU A 63 8.41 -7.34 4.19
C LEU A 63 7.61 -8.03 5.30
N GLU A 64 8.06 -9.19 5.78
CA GLU A 64 7.37 -9.93 6.86
C GLU A 64 7.45 -9.20 8.21
N GLY A 65 8.37 -8.25 8.34
CA GLY A 65 8.64 -7.48 9.55
C GLY A 65 9.97 -7.87 10.21
N GLU A 66 10.47 -7.01 11.10
CA GLU A 66 11.64 -7.37 11.91
C GLU A 66 11.16 -8.31 13.03
N GLY A 67 11.54 -9.59 12.94
CA GLY A 67 11.55 -10.45 14.13
C GLY A 67 12.44 -9.79 15.18
N ARG A 68 11.88 -9.46 16.34
CA ARG A 68 12.66 -8.88 17.45
C ARG A 68 13.88 -9.70 17.78
#